data_AF-A0A2R6LML4-F1
#
_entry.id   AF-A0A2R6LML4-F1
#
_cell.length_a   1.000
_cell.length_b   1.000
_cell.length_c   1.000
_cell.angle_alpha   90.00
_cell.angle_beta   90.00
_cell.angle_gamma   90.00
#
_symmetry.space_group_name_H-M   'P 1'
#
loop_
_entity.id
_entity.type
_entity.pdbx_description
1 polymer ?
#
loop_
_entity_poly.entity_id
_entity_poly.type
_entity_poly.pdbx_seq_one_letter_code
_entity_poly.pdbx_strand_id
1 'polypeptide(L)' 'MTETIGFRSWLVVYLKGACMGAADTVPGVSGGTIAVILGVY' A
#
# COMPACT_ATOMS: atom_id res chain seq x y z
N MET A 1 11.49 -8.94 17.39
CA MET A 1 12.23 -7.66 17.48
C MET A 1 11.27 -6.58 17.03
N THR A 2 10.71 -5.82 17.97
CA THR A 2 9.72 -4.77 17.67
C THR A 2 10.49 -3.50 17.33
N GLU A 3 10.82 -3.33 16.05
CA GLU A 3 11.35 -2.05 15.58
C GLU A 3 10.29 -0.98 15.83
N THR A 4 10.67 0.06 16.55
CA THR A 4 9.79 1.19 16.85
C THR A 4 9.53 1.90 15.52
N ILE A 5 8.41 1.56 14.87
CA ILE A 5 7.99 2.18 13.61
C ILE A 5 7.91 3.69 13.81
N GLY A 6 8.96 4.40 13.36
CA GLY A 6 9.02 5.85 13.45
C GLY A 6 7.83 6.47 12.72
N PHE A 7 7.38 7.64 13.16
CA PHE A 7 6.23 8.35 12.58
C PHE A 7 6.28 8.44 11.05
N ARG A 8 7.48 8.62 10.47
CA ARG A 8 7.70 8.57 9.01
C ARG A 8 7.33 7.23 8.38
N SER A 9 7.71 6.12 9.01
CA SER A 9 7.36 4.76 8.54
C SER A 9 5.85 4.53 8.59
N TRP A 10 5.19 4.99 9.66
CA TRP A 10 3.74 4.89 9.80
C TRP A 10 3.02 5.69 8.70
N LEU A 11 3.49 6.91 8.41
CA LEU A 11 2.96 7.76 7.34
C LEU A 11 3.14 7.12 5.96
N VAL A 12 4.28 6.48 5.70
CA VAL A 12 4.55 5.75 4.43
C VAL A 12 3.62 4.55 4.27
N VAL A 13 3.38 3.78 5.33
CA VAL A 13 2.43 2.64 5.29
C VAL A 13 1.00 3.14 5.07
N TYR A 14 0.60 4.21 5.74
CA TYR A 14 -0.72 4.82 5.57
C TYR A 14 -0.95 5.32 4.13
N LEU A 15 0.01 6.04 3.55
CA LEU A 15 -0.04 6.50 2.16
C LEU A 15 -0.10 5.34 1.16
N LYS A 16 0.68 4.27 1.39
CA LYS A 16 0.61 3.05 0.57
C LYS A 16 -0.78 2.42 0.60
N GLY A 17 -1.38 2.28 1.78
CA GLY A 17 -2.75 1.76 1.93
C GLY A 17 -3.80 2.64 1.24
N ALA A 18 -3.67 3.96 1.34
CA ALA A 18 -4.55 4.90 0.65
C ALA A 18 -4.45 4.80 -0.89
N CYS A 19 -3.23 4.69 -1.44
CA CYS A 19 -3.03 4.46 -2.87
C CYS A 19 -3.58 3.11 -3.34
N MET A 20 -3.49 2.07 -2.51
CA MET A 20 -4.03 0.75 -2.82
C MET A 20 -5.56 0.76 -2.86
N GLY A 21 -6.22 1.41 -1.90
CA GLY A 21 -7.68 1.60 -1.93
C GLY A 21 -8.16 2.52 -3.06
N ALA A 22 -7.36 3.51 -3.46
CA ALA A 22 -7.67 4.33 -4.64
C ALA A 22 -7.62 3.52 -5.94
N ALA A 23 -6.81 2.46 -6.01
CA ALA A 23 -6.75 1.59 -7.17
C ALA A 23 -8.01 0.73 -7.36
N ASP A 24 -8.71 0.36 -6.27
CA ASP A 24 -10.03 -0.30 -6.35
C ASP A 24 -11.13 0.61 -6.93
N THR A 25 -10.87 1.92 -7.09
CA THR A 25 -11.82 2.87 -7.68
C THR A 25 -11.86 2.79 -9.22
N VAL A 26 -10.90 2.09 -9.85
CA VAL A 26 -10.84 1.94 -11.31
C VAL A 26 -11.49 0.61 -11.72
N PRO A 27 -12.66 0.63 -12.39
CA PRO A 27 -13.36 -0.59 -12.77
C PRO A 27 -12.51 -1.42 -13.75
N GLY A 28 -12.25 -2.68 -13.39
CA GLY A 28 -11.42 -3.59 -14.19
C GLY A 28 -9.94 -3.67 -13.75
N VAL A 29 -9.51 -2.93 -12.73
CA VAL A 29 -8.15 -3.03 -12.18
C VAL A 29 -8.19 -3.86 -10.89
N SER A 30 -7.54 -5.02 -10.91
CA SER A 30 -7.37 -5.86 -9.71
C SER A 30 -6.23 -5.31 -8.84
N GLY A 31 -6.54 -4.93 -7.60
CA GLY A 31 -5.55 -4.46 -6.62
C GLY A 31 -4.41 -5.47 -6.37
N GLY A 32 -4.66 -6.76 -6.59
CA GLY A 32 -3.62 -7.80 -6.54
C GLY A 32 -2.55 -7.66 -7.63
N THR A 33 -2.90 -7.15 -8.81
CA THR A 33 -1.93 -6.92 -9.90
C THR A 33 -0.97 -5.78 -9.57
N ILE A 34 -1.49 -4.73 -8.95
CA ILE A 34 -0.70 -3.58 -8.51
C ILE A 34 0.22 -3.98 -7.34
N ALA A 35 -0.25 -4.81 -6.41
CA ALA A 35 0.59 -5.33 -5.33
C ALA A 35 1.82 -6.12 -5.85
N VAL A 36 1.65 -6.92 -6.92
CA VAL A 36 2.74 -7.65 -7.58
C VAL A 36 3.72 -6.70 -8.28
N ILE A 37 3.20 -5.71 -9.04
CA ILE A 37 4.05 -4.74 -9.75
C ILE A 37 4.83 -3.84 -8.77
N LEU A 38 4.19 -3.45 -7.66
CA LEU A 38 4.80 -2.60 -6.63
C LEU A 38 5.67 -3.38 -5.63
N GLY A 39 5.73 -4.71 -5.71
CA GLY A 39 6.51 -5.56 -4.81
C GLY A 39 6.07 -5.46 -3.34
N VAL A 40 4.77 -5.28 -3.11
CA VAL A 40 4.17 -5.13 -1.76
C VAL A 40 3.56 -6.45 -1.26
N TYR A 41 3.71 -7.55 -2.00
CA TYR A 41 3.46 -8.90 -1.47
C TYR A 41 4.63 -9.37 -0.59
#